data_AF-A0A292Z5B1-F1
#
_entry.id   AF-A0A292Z5B1-F1
#
_cell.length_a   1.000
_cell.length_b   1.000
_cell.length_c   1.000
_cell.angle_alpha   90.00
_cell.angle_beta   90.00
_cell.angle_gamma   90.00
#
_symmetry.space_group_name_H-M   'P 1'
#
loop_
_entity.id
_entity.type
_entity.pdbx_description
1 polymer ?
#
loop_
_entity_poly.entity_id
_entity_poly.type
_entity_poly.pdbx_seq_one_letter_code
_entity_poly.pdbx_strand_id
1 'polypeptide(L)'
;MGGDLAALMSRRRRTALTPPAGGAELPTGAGGQPRPRSPRPRQADEWRTDVGTISTWCSANTPTVVAGDLNSTFDQSVLRDAARGCDDAATQRGQGLTPTWGPGGRTVGPQIDHVLATSGIEAESVRFLDLPGSDHRAVLVRLVLPTGQPSSTGSASTP
;
A
#
# COMPACT_ATOMS: atom_id res chain seq x y z
N MET A 1 -14.33 18.34 -9.43
CA MET A 1 -14.99 17.12 -8.91
C MET A 1 -13.90 16.07 -8.76
N GLY A 2 -13.39 15.90 -7.53
CA GLY A 2 -12.30 14.98 -7.24
C GLY A 2 -12.81 13.55 -7.21
N GLY A 3 -12.06 12.63 -7.84
CA GLY A 3 -12.42 11.21 -7.83
C GLY A 3 -12.13 10.59 -6.47
N ASP A 4 -13.17 10.12 -5.80
CA ASP A 4 -13.05 9.32 -4.59
C ASP A 4 -12.58 7.91 -4.93
N LEU A 5 -11.38 7.54 -4.51
CA LEU A 5 -10.89 6.16 -4.56
C LEU A 5 -10.91 5.57 -3.15
N ALA A 6 -11.82 4.62 -2.94
CA ALA A 6 -11.91 3.81 -1.73
C ALA A 6 -11.13 2.51 -1.93
N ALA A 7 -10.00 2.35 -1.24
CA ALA A 7 -9.32 1.07 -1.14
C ALA A 7 -9.99 0.23 -0.05
N LEU A 8 -10.89 -0.70 -0.43
CA LEU A 8 -11.52 -1.64 0.49
C LEU A 8 -10.78 -2.98 0.45
N MET A 9 -9.82 -3.28 1.32
CA MET A 9 -9.15 -4.59 1.29
C MET A 9 -10.00 -5.70 1.94
N SER A 10 -10.39 -6.69 1.15
CA SER A 10 -11.14 -7.89 1.58
C SER A 10 -10.85 -9.04 0.62
N ARG A 11 -10.62 -10.23 1.17
CA ARG A 11 -10.51 -11.48 0.41
C ARG A 11 -11.89 -11.83 -0.14
N ARG A 12 -12.23 -11.31 -1.33
CA ARG A 12 -12.84 -12.03 -2.46
C ARG A 12 -13.24 -11.05 -3.57
N ARG A 13 -12.73 -11.37 -4.78
CA ARG A 13 -12.97 -10.79 -6.10
C ARG A 13 -12.42 -9.37 -6.29
N ARG A 14 -11.40 -9.23 -7.15
CA ARG A 14 -10.91 -7.93 -7.61
C ARG A 14 -10.31 -7.98 -9.00
N THR A 15 -10.80 -7.05 -9.81
CA THR A 15 -10.23 -6.47 -11.01
C THR A 15 -8.75 -6.15 -10.82
N ALA A 16 -7.91 -6.67 -11.71
CA ALA A 16 -6.49 -6.35 -11.77
C ALA A 16 -6.29 -5.02 -12.50
N LEU A 17 -5.50 -4.11 -11.92
CA LEU A 17 -4.83 -3.07 -12.68
C LEU A 17 -3.54 -3.68 -13.22
N THR A 18 -3.45 -3.76 -14.54
CA THR A 18 -2.33 -4.32 -15.30
C THR A 18 -1.07 -3.45 -15.12
N PRO A 19 0.11 -4.03 -14.82
CA PRO A 19 1.37 -3.30 -14.86
C PRO A 19 1.77 -2.96 -16.31
N PRO A 20 2.53 -1.87 -16.55
CA PRO A 20 3.05 -1.56 -17.88
C PRO A 20 3.93 -2.70 -18.41
N ALA A 21 3.80 -2.97 -19.71
CA ALA A 21 4.36 -4.12 -20.41
C ALA A 21 5.90 -4.14 -20.40
N GLY A 22 6.47 -5.28 -20.00
CA GLY A 22 7.92 -5.54 -19.99
C GLY A 22 8.25 -6.72 -19.07
N GLY A 23 7.75 -7.91 -19.42
CA GLY A 23 7.65 -9.06 -18.53
C GLY A 23 8.98 -9.71 -18.13
N ALA A 24 9.25 -9.73 -16.83
CA ALA A 24 9.76 -10.91 -16.17
C ALA A 24 8.61 -11.47 -15.31
N GLU A 25 8.06 -12.61 -15.73
CA GLU A 25 7.02 -13.33 -14.99
C GLU A 25 7.70 -14.09 -13.83
N LEU A 26 7.42 -13.66 -12.59
CA LEU A 26 7.92 -14.34 -11.39
C LEU A 26 6.95 -15.47 -10.99
N PRO A 27 7.45 -16.56 -10.37
CA PRO A 27 6.69 -17.80 -10.26
C PRO A 27 5.43 -17.61 -9.41
N THR A 28 4.28 -17.87 -10.02
CA THR A 28 2.97 -17.89 -9.38
C THR A 28 2.86 -19.04 -8.39
N GLY A 29 3.08 -18.74 -7.11
CA GLY A 29 2.52 -19.53 -6.01
C GLY A 29 1.04 -19.22 -5.84
N ALA A 30 0.17 -20.06 -6.41
CA ALA A 30 -1.27 -20.14 -6.14
C ALA A 30 -2.03 -18.80 -5.93
N GLY A 31 -2.27 -18.06 -7.02
CA GLY A 31 -3.51 -17.27 -7.19
C GLY A 31 -3.76 -16.03 -6.30
N GLY A 32 -2.73 -15.42 -5.72
CA GLY A 32 -2.85 -14.17 -4.95
C GLY A 32 -1.89 -13.07 -5.42
N GLN A 33 -2.27 -11.81 -5.24
CA GLN A 33 -1.38 -10.65 -5.44
C GLN A 33 -0.10 -10.82 -4.60
N PRO A 34 1.10 -10.51 -5.13
CA PRO A 34 2.34 -10.63 -4.37
C PRO A 34 2.24 -9.85 -3.07
N ARG A 35 2.53 -10.51 -1.95
CA ARG A 35 2.50 -9.94 -0.61
C ARG A 35 3.63 -10.57 0.21
N PRO A 36 4.36 -9.79 1.02
CA PRO A 36 5.46 -10.32 1.80
C PRO A 36 5.01 -11.48 2.68
N ARG A 37 5.75 -12.59 2.62
CA ARG A 37 5.54 -13.72 3.53
C ARG A 37 5.83 -13.30 4.97
N SER A 38 5.17 -13.91 5.95
CA SER A 38 5.45 -13.61 7.36
C SER A 38 6.93 -13.88 7.70
N PRO A 39 7.62 -13.00 8.45
CA PRO A 39 9.03 -13.13 8.77
C PRO A 39 9.28 -14.22 9.82
N ARG A 40 9.11 -15.48 9.44
CA ARG A 40 9.54 -16.63 10.25
C ARG A 40 11.07 -16.75 10.14
N PRO A 41 11.78 -17.34 11.12
CA PRO A 41 13.24 -17.39 11.12
C PRO A 41 13.88 -17.94 9.84
N ARG A 42 13.23 -18.91 9.15
CA ARG A 42 13.71 -19.46 7.86
C ARG A 42 13.25 -18.69 6.61
N GLN A 43 12.42 -17.67 6.77
CA GLN A 43 11.76 -16.90 5.70
C GLN A 43 12.05 -15.39 5.81
N ALA A 44 12.86 -14.97 6.78
CA ALA A 44 13.14 -13.56 7.04
C ALA A 44 13.85 -12.90 5.85
N ASP A 45 14.74 -13.59 5.16
CA ASP A 45 15.44 -13.04 3.99
C ASP A 45 14.50 -12.88 2.79
N GLU A 46 13.61 -13.86 2.59
CA GLU A 46 12.58 -13.79 1.56
C GLU A 46 11.59 -12.65 1.84
N TRP A 47 11.16 -12.49 3.09
CA TRP A 47 10.33 -11.36 3.51
C TRP A 47 11.04 -10.02 3.28
N ARG A 48 12.33 -9.90 3.60
CA ARG A 48 13.12 -8.68 3.33
C ARG A 48 13.16 -8.37 1.84
N THR A 49 13.37 -9.39 1.00
CA THR A 49 13.32 -9.24 -0.46
C THR A 49 11.95 -8.76 -0.92
N ASP A 50 10.86 -9.40 -0.45
CA ASP A 50 9.49 -9.05 -0.80
C ASP A 50 9.15 -7.61 -0.39
N VAL A 51 9.43 -7.22 0.86
CA VAL A 51 9.23 -5.84 1.35
C VAL A 51 10.09 -4.85 0.56
N GLY A 52 11.32 -5.21 0.22
CA GLY A 52 12.23 -4.37 -0.56
C GLY A 52 11.67 -3.95 -1.93
N THR A 53 10.79 -4.76 -2.54
CA THR A 53 10.15 -4.43 -3.83
C THR A 53 9.24 -3.21 -3.76
N ILE A 54 8.78 -2.81 -2.56
CA ILE A 54 7.96 -1.61 -2.35
C ILE A 54 8.68 -0.34 -2.83
N SER A 55 10.02 -0.32 -2.73
CA SER A 55 10.83 0.81 -3.17
C SER A 55 10.65 1.14 -4.66
N THR A 56 10.35 0.15 -5.50
CA THR A 56 10.07 0.37 -6.93
C THR A 56 8.81 1.19 -7.14
N TRP A 57 7.79 1.03 -6.30
CA TRP A 57 6.54 1.79 -6.38
C TRP A 57 6.64 3.14 -5.67
N CYS A 58 7.33 3.20 -4.54
CA CYS A 58 7.48 4.44 -3.78
C CYS A 58 8.47 5.44 -4.38
N SER A 59 9.34 4.99 -5.28
CA SER A 59 10.21 5.86 -6.08
C SER A 59 9.65 6.22 -7.46
N ALA A 60 8.42 5.78 -7.79
CA ALA A 60 7.82 6.06 -9.08
C ALA A 60 7.46 7.56 -9.24
N ASN A 61 7.71 8.12 -10.43
CA ASN A 61 7.34 9.50 -10.76
C ASN A 61 5.84 9.71 -11.04
N THR A 62 5.03 8.68 -10.84
CA THR A 62 3.58 8.70 -11.05
C THR A 62 2.87 8.53 -9.72
N PRO A 63 1.73 9.21 -9.48
CA PRO A 63 0.93 9.00 -8.27
C PRO A 63 0.60 7.52 -8.07
N THR A 64 1.11 6.92 -7.00
CA THR A 64 1.07 5.47 -6.76
C THR A 64 0.56 5.18 -5.34
N VAL A 65 -0.28 4.15 -5.22
CA VAL A 65 -0.76 3.62 -3.95
C VAL A 65 -0.35 2.16 -3.84
N VAL A 66 0.33 1.82 -2.75
CA VAL A 66 0.69 0.44 -2.39
C VAL A 66 -0.12 0.06 -1.16
N ALA A 67 -0.92 -1.00 -1.28
CA ALA A 67 -1.77 -1.44 -0.17
C ALA A 67 -1.66 -2.95 0.02
N GLY A 68 -1.58 -3.39 1.26
CA GLY A 68 -1.55 -4.81 1.59
C GLY A 68 -1.07 -5.14 2.98
N ASP A 69 -1.10 -6.43 3.28
CA ASP A 69 -0.46 -7.06 4.43
C ASP A 69 1.03 -7.20 4.14
N LEU A 70 1.84 -6.39 4.81
CA LEU A 70 3.30 -6.33 4.64
C LEU A 70 4.03 -7.20 5.66
N ASN A 71 3.30 -7.83 6.60
CA ASN A 71 3.85 -8.55 7.74
C ASN A 71 4.92 -7.74 8.52
N SER A 72 4.79 -6.41 8.52
CA SER A 72 5.75 -5.49 9.10
C SER A 72 5.02 -4.29 9.65
N THR A 73 5.41 -3.84 10.83
CA THR A 73 4.96 -2.57 11.41
C THR A 73 5.79 -1.42 10.85
N PHE A 74 5.20 -0.22 10.74
CA PHE A 74 5.87 0.92 10.12
C PHE A 74 7.09 1.45 10.90
N ASP A 75 7.31 1.02 12.14
CA ASP A 75 8.53 1.34 12.91
C ASP A 75 9.75 0.49 12.51
N GLN A 76 9.53 -0.69 11.89
CA GLN A 76 10.61 -1.56 11.43
C GLN A 76 11.40 -0.91 10.29
N SER A 77 12.73 -0.90 10.42
CA SER A 77 13.62 -0.25 9.45
C SER A 77 13.45 -0.76 8.03
N VAL A 78 13.24 -2.07 7.84
CA VAL A 78 13.08 -2.70 6.53
C VAL A 78 11.91 -2.08 5.75
N LEU A 79 10.76 -1.88 6.41
CA LEU A 79 9.61 -1.24 5.79
C LEU A 79 9.85 0.27 5.60
N ARG A 80 10.40 0.97 6.59
CA ARG A 80 10.69 2.42 6.47
C ARG A 80 11.65 2.74 5.33
N ASP A 81 12.67 1.91 5.15
CA ASP A 81 13.65 2.10 4.08
C ASP A 81 13.04 1.78 2.70
N ALA A 82 12.23 0.73 2.60
CA ALA A 82 11.54 0.39 1.36
C ALA A 82 10.44 1.39 0.99
N ALA A 83 9.78 2.02 1.98
CA ALA A 83 8.69 2.96 1.78
C ALA A 83 9.17 4.42 1.55
N ARG A 84 10.48 4.68 1.44
CA ARG A 84 10.97 6.04 1.14
C ARG A 84 10.34 6.59 -0.13
N GLY A 85 9.74 7.78 -0.03
CA GLY A 85 8.97 8.40 -1.12
C GLY A 85 7.46 8.14 -1.04
N CYS A 86 7.03 7.24 -0.16
CA CYS A 86 5.64 7.08 0.26
C CYS A 86 5.43 7.51 1.72
N ASP A 87 4.20 7.93 2.01
CA ASP A 87 3.69 8.14 3.36
C ASP A 87 2.64 7.07 3.69
N ASP A 88 2.62 6.59 4.94
CA ASP A 88 1.61 5.65 5.43
C ASP A 88 0.34 6.42 5.85
N ALA A 89 -0.80 6.04 5.27
CA ALA A 89 -2.07 6.73 5.46
C ALA A 89 -2.55 6.72 6.92
N ALA A 90 -2.34 5.62 7.65
CA ALA A 90 -2.70 5.53 9.05
C ALA A 90 -1.83 6.47 9.89
N THR A 91 -0.54 6.54 9.59
CA THR A 91 0.41 7.47 10.22
C THR A 91 0.04 8.93 9.98
N GLN A 92 -0.33 9.31 8.75
CA GLN A 92 -0.82 10.67 8.43
C GLN A 92 -2.04 11.08 9.28
N ARG A 93 -2.82 10.10 9.76
CA ARG A 93 -4.01 10.30 10.60
C ARG A 93 -3.79 10.02 12.09
N GLY A 94 -2.54 9.84 12.52
CA GLY A 94 -2.19 9.56 13.91
C GLY A 94 -2.66 8.18 14.40
N GLN A 95 -2.94 7.26 13.48
CA GLN A 95 -3.48 5.93 13.72
C GLN A 95 -2.49 4.80 13.37
N GLY A 96 -1.20 5.13 13.20
CA GLY A 96 -0.12 4.19 12.83
C GLY A 96 0.18 3.07 13.85
N LEU A 97 -0.49 3.09 15.01
CA LEU A 97 -0.38 2.06 16.05
C LEU A 97 -1.67 1.25 16.22
N THR A 98 -2.65 1.43 15.33
CA THR A 98 -3.93 0.72 15.43
C THR A 98 -3.76 -0.73 14.97
N PRO A 99 -3.98 -1.73 15.84
CA PRO A 99 -3.75 -3.13 15.49
C PRO A 99 -4.65 -3.57 14.33
N THR A 100 -4.05 -4.24 13.34
CA THR A 100 -4.77 -4.87 12.23
C THR A 100 -4.82 -6.38 12.38
N TRP A 101 -3.91 -6.98 13.15
CA TRP A 101 -3.83 -8.42 13.36
C TRP A 101 -3.41 -8.77 14.80
N GLY A 102 -3.77 -9.96 15.30
CA GLY A 102 -3.29 -10.48 16.58
C GLY A 102 -3.82 -11.88 16.93
N PRO A 103 -3.04 -12.73 17.62
CA PRO A 103 -3.38 -14.14 17.88
C PRO A 103 -4.57 -14.35 18.84
N GLY A 104 -4.95 -13.33 19.62
CA GLY A 104 -6.08 -13.34 20.54
C GLY A 104 -7.17 -12.33 20.19
N GLY A 105 -7.17 -11.81 18.96
CA GLY A 105 -8.01 -10.70 18.53
C GLY A 105 -7.21 -9.43 18.22
N ARG A 106 -7.92 -8.37 17.82
CA ARG A 106 -7.34 -7.15 17.21
C ARG A 106 -7.34 -5.96 18.17
N THR A 107 -7.47 -6.23 19.46
CA THR A 107 -7.43 -5.21 20.54
C THR A 107 -6.00 -4.90 20.96
N VAL A 108 -5.12 -5.91 20.93
CA VAL A 108 -3.69 -5.80 21.20
C VAL A 108 -2.95 -6.59 20.12
N GLY A 109 -2.11 -5.92 19.36
CA GLY A 109 -1.37 -6.53 18.26
C GLY A 109 -0.71 -5.49 17.34
N PRO A 110 0.09 -5.93 16.36
CA PRO A 110 0.73 -5.03 15.43
C PRO A 110 -0.26 -4.49 14.36
N GLN A 111 0.07 -3.32 13.82
CA GLN A 111 -0.43 -2.90 12.52
C GLN A 111 0.51 -3.48 11.45
N ILE A 112 0.03 -4.42 10.64
CA ILE A 112 0.81 -5.04 9.55
C ILE A 112 0.15 -4.88 8.18
N ASP A 113 -1.08 -4.37 8.15
CA ASP A 113 -1.79 -4.00 6.93
C ASP A 113 -1.65 -2.49 6.73
N HIS A 114 -1.06 -2.09 5.60
CA HIS A 114 -0.69 -0.72 5.32
C HIS A 114 -1.29 -0.22 4.01
N VAL A 115 -1.49 1.09 3.93
CA VAL A 115 -1.78 1.82 2.69
C VAL A 115 -0.76 2.94 2.59
N LEU A 116 0.23 2.73 1.74
CA LEU A 116 1.30 3.68 1.44
C LEU A 116 0.94 4.44 0.17
N ALA A 117 1.21 5.74 0.12
CA ALA A 117 0.96 6.55 -1.06
C ALA A 117 2.14 7.50 -1.32
N THR A 118 2.50 7.68 -2.59
CA THR A 118 3.55 8.63 -2.99
C THR A 118 3.18 10.05 -2.58
N SER A 119 4.19 10.89 -2.32
CA SER A 119 3.99 12.30 -1.94
C SER A 119 2.98 13.03 -2.85
N GLY A 120 2.14 13.86 -2.23
CA GLY A 120 1.06 14.58 -2.90
C GLY A 120 -0.29 13.86 -2.91
N ILE A 121 -0.32 12.56 -2.56
CA ILE A 121 -1.56 11.87 -2.22
C ILE A 121 -1.76 11.95 -0.70
N GLU A 122 -2.83 12.62 -0.29
CA GLU A 122 -3.16 12.82 1.13
C GLU A 122 -4.25 11.85 1.56
N ALA A 123 -4.07 11.15 2.67
CA ALA A 123 -5.14 10.39 3.29
C ALA A 123 -6.14 11.38 3.86
N GLU A 124 -7.40 11.36 3.44
CA GLU A 124 -8.46 12.18 4.02
C GLU A 124 -8.99 11.56 5.31
N SER A 125 -9.20 10.24 5.30
CA SER A 125 -9.70 9.48 6.46
C SER A 125 -9.20 8.04 6.43
N VAL A 126 -9.07 7.45 7.62
CA VAL A 126 -8.70 6.04 7.83
C VAL A 126 -9.69 5.43 8.82
N ARG A 127 -10.18 4.23 8.51
CA ARG A 127 -11.01 3.41 9.40
C ARG A 127 -10.55 1.97 9.40
N PHE A 128 -10.57 1.35 10.57
CA PHE A 128 -10.27 -0.07 10.75
C PHE A 128 -11.57 -0.82 11.00
N LEU A 129 -11.89 -1.78 10.14
CA LEU A 129 -13.16 -2.50 10.17
C LEU A 129 -12.92 -3.97 10.51
N ASP A 130 -13.71 -4.48 11.45
CA ASP A 130 -13.73 -5.90 11.75
C ASP A 130 -14.45 -6.66 10.64
N LEU A 131 -13.79 -7.69 10.10
CA LEU A 131 -14.36 -8.55 9.07
C LEU A 131 -14.74 -9.91 9.68
N PRO A 132 -16.03 -10.33 9.63
CA PRO A 132 -16.44 -11.64 10.11
C PRO A 132 -15.63 -12.77 9.45
N GLY A 133 -15.06 -13.66 10.27
CA GLY A 133 -14.25 -14.78 9.81
C GLY A 133 -12.82 -14.41 9.38
N SER A 134 -12.38 -13.16 9.57
CA SER A 134 -10.98 -12.77 9.35
C SER A 134 -10.24 -12.55 10.67
N ASP A 135 -8.99 -13.00 10.69
CA ASP A 135 -7.98 -12.69 11.68
C ASP A 135 -7.36 -11.29 11.51
N HIS A 136 -7.66 -10.59 10.41
CA HIS A 136 -7.26 -9.21 10.16
C HIS A 136 -8.44 -8.22 10.23
N ARG A 137 -8.13 -6.94 10.46
CA ARG A 137 -9.03 -5.82 10.16
C ARG A 137 -8.84 -5.38 8.72
N ALA A 138 -9.93 -4.97 8.06
CA ALA A 138 -9.80 -4.17 6.85
C ALA A 138 -9.32 -2.76 7.22
N VAL A 139 -8.38 -2.23 6.44
CA VAL A 139 -8.01 -0.82 6.46
C VAL A 139 -8.74 -0.14 5.32
N LEU A 140 -9.65 0.78 5.64
CA LEU A 140 -10.39 1.59 4.67
C LEU A 140 -9.84 3.00 4.70
N VAL A 141 -9.29 3.43 3.56
CA VAL A 141 -8.71 4.77 3.40
C VAL A 141 -9.45 5.51 2.29
N ARG A 142 -9.77 6.79 2.56
CA ARG A 142 -10.18 7.75 1.53
C ARG A 142 -8.97 8.62 1.21
N LEU A 143 -8.58 8.69 -0.05
CA LEU A 143 -7.41 9.44 -0.51
C LEU A 143 -7.84 10.64 -1.35
N VAL A 144 -7.15 11.77 -1.14
CA VAL A 144 -7.22 12.94 -2.02
C VAL A 144 -6.04 12.85 -2.97
N LEU A 145 -6.33 12.74 -4.27
CA LEU A 145 -5.31 12.75 -5.29
C LEU A 145 -4.85 14.18 -5.59
N PRO A 146 -3.58 14.39 -5.97
CA PRO A 146 -3.14 15.68 -6.47
C PRO A 146 -4.03 16.09 -7.63
N THR A 147 -4.61 17.28 -7.56
CA THR A 147 -5.28 17.87 -8.72
C THR A 147 -4.20 18.24 -9.72
N GLY A 148 -4.04 17.46 -10.78
CA GLY A 148 -3.23 17.92 -11.91
C GLY A 148 -3.86 19.18 -12.52
N GLN A 149 -3.04 20.04 -13.15
CA GLN A 149 -3.22 20.72 -14.47
C GLN A 149 -2.54 22.12 -14.53
N PRO A 150 -2.14 22.65 -15.72
CA PRO A 150 -2.50 22.23 -17.09
C PRO A 150 -1.33 21.91 -18.03
N SER A 151 -1.70 21.31 -19.16
CA SER A 151 -0.96 21.17 -20.42
C SER A 151 0.00 22.33 -20.68
N SER A 152 1.24 22.03 -21.06
CA SER A 152 2.11 23.02 -21.68
C SER A 152 1.37 23.59 -22.89
N THR A 153 1.02 24.87 -22.82
CA THR A 153 0.59 25.63 -23.98
C THR A 153 1.72 25.57 -24.98
N GLY A 154 1.48 24.90 -26.12
CA GLY A 154 2.37 25.01 -27.26
C GLY A 154 2.44 26.47 -27.65
N SER A 155 3.62 27.09 -27.50
CA SER A 155 3.95 28.30 -28.23
C SER A 155 4.02 27.92 -29.71
N ALA A 156 2.90 28.08 -30.42
CA ALA A 156 2.92 28.19 -31.85
C ALA A 156 3.58 29.52 -32.22
N SER A 157 4.90 29.50 -32.38
CA SER A 157 5.58 30.48 -33.21
C SER A 157 5.19 30.19 -34.67
N THR A 158 4.45 31.11 -35.28
CA THR A 158 4.15 31.13 -36.71
C THR A 158 5.01 32.24 -37.33
N PRO A 159 5.49 32.07 -38.59
CA PRO A 159 6.80 32.55 -39.05
C PRO A 159 6.87 34.02 -39.44
#